data_AF-A0A536ZSY5-F1
#
_entry.id   AF-A0A536ZSY5-F1
#
_cell.length_a   1.000
_cell.length_b   1.000
_cell.length_c   1.000
_cell.angle_alpha   90.00
_cell.angle_beta   90.00
_cell.angle_gamma   90.00
#
_symmetry.space_group_name_H-M   'P 1'
#
loop_
_entity.id
_entity.type
_entity.pdbx_description
1 polymer ?
#
loop_
_entity_poly.entity_id
_entity_poly.type
_entity_poly.pdbx_seq_one_letter_code
_entity_poly.pdbx_strand_id
1 'polypeptide(L)'
;VVCAPPKGLTNIKGAILLASFASGAGYLPAAQDLADRNLFLGGMVGDHHIQFYPNSATLAGMPKWPAAFFGKGLWDRAESVEGTIAAYDRIRGTKEIVVARGPHSIETWPAEDLNYLRVRMVEFARAVVLSKPLVPDNTRQWSNIKKLIATTPDSWEPSSRPGAQ
;
A
#
# COMPACT_ATOMS: atom_id res chain seq x y z
N VAL A 1 12.78 19.65 -0.08
CA VAL A 1 12.01 19.48 -1.34
C VAL A 1 11.44 20.83 -1.73
N VAL A 2 11.73 21.33 -2.93
CA VAL A 2 11.06 22.53 -3.46
C VAL A 2 9.78 22.04 -4.12
N CYS A 3 8.63 22.33 -3.52
CA CYS A 3 7.33 21.96 -4.09
C CYS A 3 7.06 22.83 -5.32
N ALA A 4 6.73 22.20 -6.45
CA ALA A 4 6.22 22.88 -7.64
C ALA A 4 4.68 22.90 -7.62
N PRO A 5 4.03 23.80 -8.38
CA PRO A 5 2.59 23.73 -8.60
C PRO A 5 2.17 22.35 -9.14
N PRO A 6 0.95 21.89 -8.79
CA PRO A 6 0.44 20.61 -9.29
C PRO A 6 0.35 20.64 -10.82
N LYS A 7 0.61 19.49 -11.47
CA LYS A 7 0.55 19.35 -12.94
C LYS A 7 -0.85 19.56 -13.55
N GLY A 8 -1.90 19.63 -12.74
CA GLY A 8 -3.26 19.92 -13.20
C GLY A 8 -3.91 18.82 -14.05
N LEU A 9 -3.44 17.59 -13.97
CA LEU A 9 -3.97 16.46 -14.75
C LEU A 9 -5.37 16.08 -14.27
N THR A 10 -6.41 16.47 -15.02
CA THR A 10 -7.83 16.25 -14.67
C THR A 10 -8.36 14.86 -15.05
N ASN A 11 -7.60 14.13 -15.86
CA ASN A 11 -7.90 12.77 -16.31
C ASN A 11 -7.46 11.69 -15.31
N ILE A 12 -6.62 12.01 -14.32
CA ILE A 12 -6.24 11.08 -13.26
C ILE A 12 -7.38 11.00 -12.23
N LYS A 13 -8.01 9.83 -12.12
CA LYS A 13 -9.14 9.60 -11.21
C LYS A 13 -8.74 8.98 -9.87
N GLY A 14 -7.55 8.41 -9.78
CA GLY A 14 -7.01 7.83 -8.55
C GLY A 14 -5.69 7.13 -8.80
N ALA A 15 -5.13 6.55 -7.74
CA ALA A 15 -3.92 5.74 -7.78
C ALA A 15 -4.21 4.30 -7.32
N ILE A 16 -3.52 3.33 -7.92
CA ILE A 16 -3.44 1.95 -7.44
C ILE A 16 -2.00 1.72 -7.01
N LEU A 17 -1.82 1.38 -5.74
CA LEU A 17 -0.53 1.26 -5.08
C LEU A 17 -0.38 -0.18 -4.57
N LEU A 18 0.37 -1.01 -5.29
CA LEU A 18 0.66 -2.39 -4.91
C LEU A 18 2.10 -2.48 -4.42
N ALA A 19 2.32 -3.01 -3.21
CA ALA A 19 3.65 -3.05 -2.59
C ALA A 19 4.38 -1.70 -2.69
N SER A 20 3.64 -0.59 -2.59
CA SER A 20 4.23 0.72 -2.86
C SER A 20 5.15 1.17 -1.73
N PHE A 21 5.93 2.21 -1.99
CA PHE A 21 6.72 2.93 -0.99
C PHE A 21 6.15 4.32 -0.66
N ALA A 22 4.84 4.53 -0.87
CA ALA A 22 4.20 5.84 -0.86
C ALA A 22 4.40 6.68 0.42
N SER A 23 4.69 6.05 1.56
CA SER A 23 4.94 6.69 2.85
C SER A 23 6.39 7.06 3.12
N GLY A 24 7.32 6.49 2.34
CA GLY A 24 8.75 6.76 2.42
C GLY A 24 9.45 6.07 3.59
N ALA A 25 10.77 6.28 3.67
CA ALA A 25 11.65 5.55 4.59
C ALA A 25 11.42 5.83 6.09
N GLY A 26 10.63 6.86 6.43
CA GLY A 26 10.34 7.23 7.82
C GLY A 26 9.43 6.27 8.56
N TYR A 27 8.72 5.38 7.86
CA TYR A 27 7.83 4.37 8.46
C TYR A 27 8.50 2.99 8.60
N LEU A 28 9.76 2.88 8.19
CA LEU A 28 10.48 1.62 8.26
C LEU A 28 10.92 1.33 9.70
N PRO A 29 10.76 0.08 10.19
CA PRO A 29 11.25 -0.28 11.51
C PRO A 29 12.76 -0.10 11.60
N ALA A 30 13.25 0.16 12.81
CA ALA A 30 14.67 0.09 13.10
C ALA A 30 15.13 -1.36 12.90
N ALA A 31 16.05 -1.57 11.96
CA ALA A 31 16.58 -2.88 11.62
C ALA A 31 18.06 -2.72 11.26
N GLN A 32 18.92 -3.50 11.91
CA GLN A 32 20.38 -3.34 11.81
C GLN A 32 20.90 -3.66 10.41
N ASP A 33 20.30 -4.65 9.75
CA ASP A 33 20.54 -5.01 8.35
C ASP A 33 20.08 -3.93 7.35
N LEU A 34 19.30 -2.95 7.80
CA LEU A 34 18.80 -1.84 6.99
C LEU A 34 19.31 -0.47 7.47
N ALA A 35 20.35 -0.42 8.31
CA ALA A 35 20.84 0.82 8.93
C ALA A 35 21.31 1.86 7.90
N ASP A 36 22.01 1.42 6.86
CA ASP A 36 22.55 2.30 5.82
C ASP A 36 21.52 2.67 4.75
N ARG A 37 20.26 2.23 4.87
CA ARG A 37 19.25 2.49 3.84
C ARG A 37 19.14 3.97 3.54
N ASN A 38 19.07 4.84 4.55
CA ASN A 38 18.90 6.27 4.32
C ASN A 38 20.10 6.89 3.58
N LEU A 39 21.31 6.38 3.81
CA LEU A 39 22.51 6.75 3.06
C LEU A 39 22.43 6.25 1.62
N PHE A 40 22.04 4.98 1.42
CA PHE A 40 21.76 4.42 0.10
C PHE A 40 20.72 5.27 -0.65
N LEU A 41 19.66 5.75 0.00
CA LEU A 41 18.65 6.62 -0.63
C LEU A 41 19.22 7.98 -1.04
N GLY A 42 20.02 8.58 -0.15
CA GLY A 42 20.73 9.82 -0.45
C GLY A 42 21.61 9.66 -1.68
N GLY A 43 22.40 8.58 -1.73
CA GLY A 43 23.25 8.25 -2.88
C GLY A 43 22.47 7.96 -4.17
N MET A 44 21.39 7.16 -4.11
CA MET A 44 20.56 6.88 -5.29
C MET A 44 19.97 8.15 -5.89
N VAL A 45 19.55 9.11 -5.06
CA VAL A 45 19.05 10.39 -5.56
C VAL A 45 20.19 11.30 -6.04
N GLY A 46 21.25 11.44 -5.25
CA GLY A 46 22.36 12.37 -5.52
C GLY A 46 23.22 11.96 -6.70
N ASP A 47 23.55 10.67 -6.82
CA ASP A 47 24.50 10.16 -7.80
C ASP A 47 23.80 9.53 -9.00
N HIS A 48 22.60 8.95 -8.80
CA HIS A 48 21.89 8.19 -9.83
C HIS A 48 20.57 8.80 -10.28
N HIS A 49 20.10 9.89 -9.66
CA HIS A 49 18.80 10.51 -9.95
C HIS A 49 17.61 9.53 -9.85
N ILE A 50 17.75 8.49 -9.03
CA ILE A 50 16.71 7.46 -8.81
C ILE A 50 16.07 7.72 -7.44
N GLN A 51 14.77 8.02 -7.45
CA GLN A 51 13.97 8.11 -6.23
C GLN A 51 13.52 6.70 -5.80
N PHE A 52 14.32 6.03 -4.97
CA PHE A 52 14.00 4.67 -4.52
C PHE A 52 12.84 4.64 -3.49
N TYR A 53 12.94 5.35 -2.36
CA TYR A 53 11.75 5.70 -1.54
C TYR A 53 11.41 7.16 -1.76
N PRO A 54 10.12 7.54 -1.92
CA PRO A 54 9.75 8.93 -1.88
C PRO A 54 10.05 9.55 -0.51
N ASN A 55 10.25 10.85 -0.50
CA ASN A 55 10.26 11.64 0.73
C ASN A 55 8.83 12.00 1.16
N SER A 56 8.70 12.82 2.22
CA SER A 56 7.40 13.24 2.77
C SER A 56 6.49 14.01 1.80
N ALA A 57 6.97 14.46 0.64
CA ALA A 57 6.18 15.20 -0.32
C ALA A 57 4.98 14.42 -0.85
N THR A 58 5.12 13.10 -1.04
CA THR A 58 4.00 12.25 -1.48
C THR A 58 2.87 12.30 -0.45
N LEU A 59 3.18 12.06 0.82
CA LEU A 59 2.22 12.13 1.93
C LEU A 59 1.58 13.51 2.07
N ALA A 60 2.34 14.59 1.84
CA ALA A 60 1.82 15.96 1.90
C ALA A 60 0.76 16.25 0.83
N GLY A 61 0.84 15.58 -0.33
CA GLY A 61 -0.11 15.74 -1.44
C GLY A 61 -1.36 14.86 -1.33
N MET A 62 -1.30 13.74 -0.60
CA MET A 62 -2.38 12.74 -0.50
C MET A 62 -3.75 13.28 -0.05
N PRO A 63 -3.87 14.30 0.82
CA PRO A 63 -5.18 14.88 1.14
C PRO A 63 -5.94 15.46 -0.06
N LYS A 64 -5.25 15.72 -1.17
CA LYS A 64 -5.82 16.23 -2.43
C LYS A 64 -6.04 15.13 -3.47
N TRP A 65 -5.68 13.87 -3.17
CA TRP A 65 -5.86 12.78 -4.13
C TRP A 65 -7.35 12.41 -4.24
N PRO A 66 -7.88 12.26 -5.47
CA PRO A 66 -9.29 11.96 -5.67
C PRO A 66 -9.68 10.56 -5.20
N ALA A 67 -8.76 9.59 -5.33
CA ALA A 67 -8.94 8.24 -4.82
C ALA A 67 -7.60 7.50 -4.71
N ALA A 68 -7.51 6.51 -3.81
CA ALA A 68 -6.36 5.61 -3.74
C ALA A 68 -6.72 4.19 -3.28
N PHE A 69 -6.18 3.19 -3.97
CA PHE A 69 -6.23 1.78 -3.58
C PHE A 69 -4.84 1.32 -3.13
N PHE A 70 -4.79 0.56 -2.05
CA PHE A 70 -3.55 0.01 -1.50
C PHE A 70 -3.62 -1.51 -1.42
N GLY A 71 -2.59 -2.19 -1.93
CA GLY A 71 -2.34 -3.62 -1.73
C GLY A 71 -1.05 -3.82 -0.95
N LYS A 72 -1.11 -4.42 0.24
CA LYS A 72 0.05 -4.53 1.15
C LYS A 72 0.15 -5.87 1.89
N GLY A 73 1.37 -6.39 1.99
CA GLY A 73 1.66 -7.58 2.79
C GLY A 73 1.82 -7.24 4.26
N LEU A 74 1.27 -8.06 5.16
CA LEU A 74 1.27 -7.79 6.59
C LEU A 74 2.67 -7.79 7.24
N TRP A 75 3.66 -8.46 6.65
CA TRP A 75 5.06 -8.42 7.11
C TRP A 75 5.98 -7.84 6.03
N ASP A 76 5.48 -6.87 5.28
CA ASP A 76 6.29 -6.04 4.39
C ASP A 76 7.35 -5.28 5.19
N ARG A 77 8.59 -5.78 5.15
CA ARG A 77 9.76 -5.11 5.77
C ARG A 77 10.36 -4.01 4.90
N ALA A 78 9.93 -3.89 3.65
CA ALA A 78 10.46 -2.90 2.73
C ALA A 78 9.75 -1.56 2.88
N GLU A 79 8.44 -1.48 3.17
CA GLU A 79 7.76 -0.21 3.52
C GLU A 79 7.19 -0.18 4.95
N SER A 80 6.77 -1.33 5.49
CA SER A 80 5.82 -1.49 6.61
C SER A 80 4.34 -1.32 6.24
N VAL A 81 3.48 -1.95 7.03
CA VAL A 81 2.02 -1.78 6.95
C VAL A 81 1.62 -0.42 7.50
N GLU A 82 2.30 0.03 8.56
CA GLU A 82 2.10 1.30 9.25
C GLU A 82 2.27 2.49 8.30
N GLY A 83 3.28 2.44 7.43
CA GLY A 83 3.49 3.42 6.37
C GLY A 83 2.30 3.50 5.42
N THR A 84 1.81 2.35 4.95
CA THR A 84 0.61 2.31 4.10
C THR A 84 -0.65 2.78 4.83
N ILE A 85 -0.84 2.46 6.12
CA ILE A 85 -1.96 2.98 6.93
C ILE A 85 -1.86 4.51 7.02
N ALA A 86 -0.66 5.04 7.28
CA ALA A 86 -0.45 6.48 7.35
C ALA A 86 -0.71 7.19 6.02
N ALA A 87 -0.40 6.56 4.89
CA ALA A 87 -0.78 7.03 3.57
C ALA A 87 -2.31 6.99 3.37
N TYR A 88 -2.94 5.86 3.69
CA TYR A 88 -4.39 5.64 3.60
C TYR A 88 -5.18 6.69 4.41
N ASP A 89 -4.77 6.98 5.64
CA ASP A 89 -5.45 7.92 6.53
C ASP A 89 -5.47 9.35 5.99
N ARG A 90 -4.45 9.72 5.19
CA ARG A 90 -4.36 11.05 4.56
C ARG A 90 -5.28 11.22 3.37
N ILE A 91 -5.71 10.13 2.72
CA ILE A 91 -6.62 10.20 1.57
C ILE A 91 -8.03 10.61 2.06
N ARG A 92 -8.57 11.67 1.45
CA ARG A 92 -9.93 12.18 1.72
C ARG A 92 -10.98 11.69 0.71
N GLY A 93 -10.53 11.35 -0.50
CA GLY A 93 -11.38 10.77 -1.53
C GLY A 93 -11.66 9.28 -1.32
N THR A 94 -12.20 8.61 -2.34
CA THR A 94 -12.50 7.18 -2.29
C THR A 94 -11.23 6.38 -2.02
N LYS A 95 -11.25 5.53 -1.00
CA LYS A 95 -10.05 4.78 -0.61
C LYS A 95 -10.36 3.36 -0.17
N GLU A 96 -9.42 2.47 -0.46
CA GLU A 96 -9.50 1.07 -0.05
C GLU A 96 -8.09 0.54 0.23
N ILE A 97 -7.98 -0.33 1.22
CA ILE A 97 -6.76 -1.05 1.55
C ILE A 97 -7.10 -2.54 1.60
N VAL A 98 -6.32 -3.33 0.89
CA VAL A 98 -6.36 -4.79 0.89
C VAL A 98 -5.03 -5.28 1.42
N VAL A 99 -5.09 -6.09 2.46
CA VAL A 99 -3.92 -6.74 3.04
C VAL A 99 -3.95 -8.24 2.81
N ALA A 100 -2.76 -8.84 2.75
CA ALA A 100 -2.57 -10.29 2.73
C ALA A 100 -1.57 -10.69 3.81
N ARG A 101 -1.70 -11.93 4.30
CA ARG A 101 -0.65 -12.58 5.10
C ARG A 101 0.50 -12.90 4.15
N GLY A 102 1.33 -11.90 3.86
CA GLY A 102 2.40 -12.00 2.88
C GLY A 102 3.52 -10.97 3.08
N PRO A 103 4.66 -11.15 2.40
CA PRO A 103 5.77 -10.21 2.37
C PRO A 103 5.48 -9.02 1.43
N HIS A 104 6.48 -8.17 1.22
CA HIS A 104 6.43 -7.08 0.24
C HIS A 104 6.15 -7.58 -1.19
N SER A 105 6.83 -8.66 -1.60
CA SER A 105 6.67 -9.33 -2.89
C SER A 105 5.26 -9.89 -3.06
N ILE A 106 4.39 -9.13 -3.73
CA ILE A 106 2.99 -9.52 -3.98
C ILE A 106 2.89 -10.78 -4.84
N GLU A 107 3.85 -11.01 -5.73
CA GLU A 107 3.92 -12.15 -6.64
C GLU A 107 4.11 -13.49 -5.91
N THR A 108 4.55 -13.48 -4.65
CA THR A 108 4.71 -14.69 -3.83
C THR A 108 3.50 -14.97 -2.94
N TRP A 109 2.46 -14.14 -2.99
CA TRP A 109 1.28 -14.35 -2.17
C TRP A 109 0.48 -15.57 -2.64
N PRO A 110 -0.27 -16.22 -1.73
CA PRO A 110 -1.21 -17.27 -2.11
C PRO A 110 -2.16 -16.83 -3.23
N ALA A 111 -2.50 -17.74 -4.13
CA ALA A 111 -3.35 -17.44 -5.29
C ALA A 111 -4.73 -16.87 -4.89
N GLU A 112 -5.26 -17.27 -3.73
CA GLU A 112 -6.51 -16.74 -3.18
C GLU A 112 -6.41 -15.26 -2.78
N ASP A 113 -5.30 -14.86 -2.16
CA ASP A 113 -5.03 -13.46 -1.79
C ASP A 113 -4.83 -12.61 -3.05
N LEU A 114 -4.08 -13.12 -4.03
CA LEU A 114 -3.91 -12.47 -5.34
C LEU A 114 -5.24 -12.30 -6.08
N ASN A 115 -6.11 -13.30 -6.02
CA ASN A 115 -7.43 -13.22 -6.63
C ASN A 115 -8.32 -12.19 -5.92
N TYR A 116 -8.32 -12.19 -4.58
CA TYR A 116 -9.06 -11.20 -3.80
C TYR A 116 -8.57 -9.77 -4.11
N LEU A 117 -7.25 -9.56 -4.09
CA LEU A 117 -6.62 -8.29 -4.46
C LEU A 117 -7.08 -7.83 -5.84
N ARG A 118 -7.07 -8.72 -6.84
CA ARG A 118 -7.51 -8.42 -8.22
C ARG A 118 -8.98 -7.99 -8.27
N VAL A 119 -9.87 -8.75 -7.61
CA VAL A 119 -11.30 -8.44 -7.57
C VAL A 119 -11.54 -7.06 -6.94
N ARG A 120 -10.94 -6.79 -5.78
CA ARG A 120 -11.11 -5.50 -5.10
C ARG A 120 -10.52 -4.34 -5.91
N MET A 121 -9.36 -4.54 -6.52
CA MET A 121 -8.72 -3.54 -7.39
C MET A 121 -9.64 -3.17 -8.58
N VAL A 122 -10.28 -4.15 -9.21
CA VAL A 122 -11.22 -3.91 -10.32
C VAL A 122 -12.47 -3.20 -9.83
N GLU A 123 -13.07 -3.62 -8.72
CA GLU A 123 -14.27 -2.96 -8.16
C GLU A 123 -13.98 -1.52 -7.73
N PHE A 124 -12.83 -1.27 -7.10
CA PHE A 124 -12.34 0.08 -6.81
C PHE A 124 -12.20 0.93 -8.08
N ALA A 125 -11.52 0.41 -9.10
CA ALA A 125 -11.31 1.12 -10.35
C ALA A 125 -12.64 1.45 -11.04
N ARG A 126 -13.59 0.51 -11.06
CA ARG A 126 -14.94 0.74 -11.61
C ARG A 126 -15.69 1.82 -10.84
N ALA A 127 -15.67 1.77 -9.52
CA ALA A 127 -16.31 2.79 -8.67
C ALA A 127 -15.75 4.18 -8.96
N VAL A 128 -14.43 4.31 -8.98
CA VAL A 128 -13.72 5.59 -9.19
C VAL A 128 -13.93 6.12 -10.61
N VAL A 129 -13.78 5.29 -11.65
CA VAL A 129 -13.90 5.73 -13.05
C VAL A 129 -15.35 6.08 -13.40
N LEU A 130 -16.32 5.30 -12.92
CA LEU A 130 -17.73 5.53 -13.20
C LEU A 130 -18.39 6.51 -12.21
N SER A 131 -17.63 7.07 -11.27
CA SER A 131 -18.14 7.94 -10.20
C SER A 131 -19.30 7.30 -9.42
N LYS A 132 -19.21 5.98 -9.19
CA LYS A 132 -20.18 5.21 -8.40
C LYS A 132 -19.67 5.02 -6.98
N PRO A 133 -20.56 4.86 -5.99
CA PRO A 133 -20.16 4.45 -4.65
C PRO A 133 -19.34 3.15 -4.71
N LEU A 134 -18.21 3.12 -4.00
CA LEU A 134 -17.48 1.88 -3.78
C LEU A 134 -18.34 1.00 -2.88
N VAL A 135 -18.71 -0.19 -3.37
CA VAL A 135 -19.44 -1.18 -2.56
C VAL A 135 -18.46 -1.75 -1.53
N PRO A 136 -18.66 -1.47 -0.23
CA PRO A 136 -17.76 -1.98 0.80
C PRO A 136 -17.91 -3.50 0.90
N ASP A 137 -16.81 -4.18 1.15
CA ASP A 137 -16.88 -5.54 1.67
C ASP A 137 -17.21 -5.45 3.17
N ASN A 138 -18.49 -5.53 3.51
CA ASN A 138 -18.97 -5.37 4.88
C ASN A 138 -18.41 -6.43 5.85
N THR A 139 -17.86 -7.54 5.33
CA THR A 139 -17.21 -8.57 6.14
C THR A 139 -15.78 -8.20 6.54
N ARG A 140 -15.22 -7.15 5.94
CA ARG A 140 -13.79 -6.78 6.03
C ARG A 140 -13.60 -5.29 6.32
N GLN A 141 -14.50 -4.71 7.11
CA GLN A 141 -14.32 -3.35 7.64
C GLN A 141 -13.28 -3.36 8.78
N TRP A 142 -12.49 -2.28 8.86
CA TRP A 142 -11.47 -2.13 9.89
C TRP A 142 -11.48 -0.72 10.48
N SER A 143 -11.04 -0.62 11.73
CA SER A 143 -10.95 0.66 12.46
C SER A 143 -9.64 0.80 13.24
N ASN A 144 -8.80 -0.24 13.20
CA ASN A 144 -7.47 -0.29 13.79
C ASN A 144 -6.69 -1.43 13.13
N ILE A 145 -5.37 -1.48 13.37
CA ILE A 145 -4.48 -2.47 12.76
C ILE A 145 -4.89 -3.92 13.06
N LYS A 146 -5.38 -4.21 14.27
CA LYS A 146 -5.86 -5.56 14.63
C LYS A 146 -7.04 -5.99 13.76
N LYS A 147 -8.02 -5.10 13.56
CA LYS A 147 -9.16 -5.36 12.68
C LYS A 147 -8.76 -5.42 11.21
N LEU A 148 -7.78 -4.63 10.77
CA LEU A 148 -7.24 -4.70 9.41
C LEU A 148 -6.57 -6.07 9.16
N ILE A 149 -5.78 -6.56 10.10
CA ILE A 149 -5.21 -7.92 10.01
C ILE A 149 -6.33 -8.97 9.92
N ALA A 150 -7.42 -8.79 10.66
CA ALA A 150 -8.56 -9.70 10.61
C ALA A 150 -9.33 -9.67 9.27
N THR A 151 -9.03 -8.75 8.34
CA THR A 151 -9.64 -8.77 7.00
C THR A 151 -8.98 -9.76 6.04
N THR A 152 -7.83 -10.34 6.41
CA THR A 152 -7.17 -11.35 5.58
C THR A 152 -7.90 -12.68 5.69
N PRO A 153 -8.02 -13.48 4.62
CA PRO A 153 -8.38 -14.89 4.73
C PRO A 153 -7.47 -15.63 5.72
N ASP A 154 -7.97 -16.74 6.28
CA ASP A 154 -7.14 -17.70 6.99
C ASP A 154 -6.35 -18.57 6.00
N SER A 155 -5.50 -17.91 5.20
CA SER A 155 -4.52 -18.57 4.36
C SER A 155 -3.33 -18.98 5.22
N TRP A 156 -2.99 -20.27 5.18
CA TRP A 156 -1.75 -20.79 5.73
C TRP A 156 -0.73 -20.88 4.62
N GLU A 157 0.52 -20.47 4.89
CA GLU A 157 1.63 -20.79 4.00
C GLU A 157 1.61 -22.31 3.72
N PRO A 158 1.82 -22.78 2.47
CA PRO A 158 1.66 -24.19 2.14
C PRO A 158 2.42 -25.16 3.06
N SER A 159 3.57 -24.73 3.58
CA SER A 159 4.41 -25.46 4.55
C SER A 159 3.81 -25.59 5.96
N SER A 160 2.84 -24.74 6.30
CA SER A 160 2.16 -24.67 7.60
C SER A 160 0.73 -25.22 7.54
N ARG A 161 0.33 -25.82 6.41
CA ARG A 161 -0.96 -26.52 6.34
C ARG A 161 -0.94 -27.64 7.37
N PRO A 162 -1.95 -27.72 8.28
CA PRO A 162 -2.08 -28.87 9.14
C PRO A 162 -2.05 -30.11 8.26
N GLY A 163 -1.12 -31.04 8.54
CA GLY A 163 -1.08 -32.29 7.82
C GLY A 163 -2.48 -32.90 7.81
N ALA A 164 -2.94 -33.36 6.65
CA ALA A 164 -4.05 -34.29 6.63
C ALA A 164 -3.61 -35.49 7.49
N GLN A 165 -4.08 -35.53 8.73
CA GLN A 165 -4.00 -36.72 9.56
C GLN A 165 -4.92 -37.78 8.95
#